data_AF-A0A6B3F5X5-F1
#
_entry.id   AF-A0A6B3F5X5-F1
#
_cell.length_a   1.000
_cell.length_b   1.000
_cell.length_c   1.000
_cell.angle_alpha   90.00
_cell.angle_beta   90.00
_cell.angle_gamma   90.00
#
_symmetry.space_group_name_H-M   'P 1'
#
loop_
_entity.id
_entity.type
_entity.pdbx_description
1 polymer ?
#
loop_
_entity_poly.entity_id
_entity_poly.type
_entity_poly.pdbx_seq_one_letter_code
_entity_poly.pdbx_strand_id
1 'polypeptide(L)'
;MDDSMVRFAVISDLHGNSANFRAITEAARGRVDAIVLTGDYLEAKISKKDMFSGFVWPPEDVVDHDADLWAELVRCVLVRGNQEERIATLLGGRAVPGLAPLLAAPERWSTPATRFEHGHRFAWARDGDALTHPVLDEEPGGPVVVHGHSHRRMLTFGRAAPDSAAPPGGPRRTVPVTGRVHRLPPHGIRVVNAGAACEAAAHWVLYDEDARTVTFETAGDTGTTGETGEG
;
A
#
# COMPACT_ATOMS: atom_id res chain seq x y z
N MET A 1 16.22 -0.48 -27.84
CA MET A 1 16.07 -0.24 -26.40
C MET A 1 14.69 -0.75 -26.09
N ASP A 2 14.60 -1.81 -25.32
CA ASP A 2 13.32 -2.44 -25.02
C ASP A 2 12.49 -1.46 -24.19
N ASP A 3 11.37 -1.03 -24.76
CA ASP A 3 10.39 -0.12 -24.15
C ASP A 3 9.53 -0.97 -23.21
N SER A 4 10.18 -1.59 -22.22
CA SER A 4 9.53 -2.54 -21.32
C SER A 4 8.59 -1.74 -20.44
N MET A 5 7.29 -1.82 -20.75
CA MET A 5 6.27 -1.11 -19.99
C MET A 5 6.31 -1.54 -18.53
N VAL A 6 6.47 -0.61 -17.60
CA VAL A 6 6.68 -0.94 -16.19
C VAL A 6 5.34 -1.06 -15.47
N ARG A 7 4.97 -2.30 -15.14
CA ARG A 7 3.76 -2.63 -14.38
C ARG A 7 4.10 -3.14 -13.00
N PHE A 8 3.41 -2.60 -12.00
CA PHE A 8 3.56 -2.95 -10.61
C PHE A 8 2.30 -3.60 -10.05
N ALA A 9 2.47 -4.67 -9.28
CA ALA A 9 1.48 -5.05 -8.27
C ALA A 9 1.85 -4.34 -6.99
N VAL A 10 0.97 -3.46 -6.51
CA VAL A 10 1.18 -2.71 -5.27
C VAL A 10 0.33 -3.33 -4.17
N ILE A 11 0.99 -3.69 -3.09
CA ILE A 11 0.41 -4.34 -1.92
C ILE A 11 0.75 -3.47 -0.71
N SER A 12 -0.21 -3.20 0.16
CA SER A 12 0.01 -2.48 1.41
C SER A 12 -0.70 -3.18 2.55
N ASP A 13 -0.20 -2.97 3.78
CA ASP A 13 -0.91 -3.37 4.99
C ASP A 13 -1.29 -4.86 4.94
N LEU A 14 -0.28 -5.71 4.67
CA LEU A 14 -0.41 -7.16 4.61
C LEU A 14 -0.45 -7.78 6.01
N HIS A 15 0.21 -7.14 6.99
CA HIS A 15 0.22 -7.54 8.40
C HIS A 15 0.55 -9.03 8.62
N GLY A 16 1.56 -9.54 7.89
CA GLY A 16 2.00 -10.93 8.00
C GLY A 16 1.06 -11.99 7.40
N ASN A 17 0.04 -11.60 6.63
CA ASN A 17 -0.92 -12.55 6.05
C ASN A 17 -0.35 -13.28 4.82
N SER A 18 0.37 -14.40 5.05
CA SER A 18 1.04 -15.18 4.00
C SER A 18 0.07 -15.75 2.95
N ALA A 19 -1.16 -16.09 3.34
CA ALA A 19 -2.17 -16.60 2.41
C ALA A 19 -2.58 -15.54 1.39
N ASN A 20 -2.88 -14.32 1.87
CA ASN A 20 -3.25 -13.20 1.01
C ASN A 20 -2.08 -12.77 0.12
N PHE A 21 -0.85 -12.74 0.64
CA PHE A 21 0.33 -12.42 -0.17
C PHE A 21 0.49 -13.38 -1.36
N ARG A 22 0.34 -14.69 -1.11
CA ARG A 22 0.43 -15.72 -2.16
C ARG A 22 -0.73 -15.62 -3.14
N ALA A 23 -1.95 -15.37 -2.67
CA ALA A 23 -3.11 -15.17 -3.54
C ALA A 23 -2.94 -13.97 -4.47
N ILE A 24 -2.45 -12.83 -3.95
CA ILE A 24 -2.18 -11.64 -4.76
C ILE A 24 -1.05 -11.90 -5.75
N THR A 25 0.05 -12.52 -5.30
CA THR A 25 1.20 -12.84 -6.16
C THR A 25 0.79 -13.75 -7.31
N GLU A 26 -0.08 -14.74 -7.05
CA GLU A 26 -0.63 -15.59 -8.10
C GLU A 26 -1.54 -14.81 -9.05
N ALA A 27 -2.45 -13.98 -8.53
CA ALA A 27 -3.35 -13.15 -9.35
C ALA A 27 -2.60 -12.10 -10.20
N ALA A 28 -1.40 -11.69 -9.79
CA ALA A 28 -0.53 -10.75 -10.48
C ALA A 28 0.44 -11.45 -11.47
N ARG A 29 0.58 -12.78 -11.41
CA ARG A 29 1.54 -13.54 -12.22
C ARG A 29 1.33 -13.26 -13.71
N GLY A 30 2.41 -12.86 -14.40
CA GLY A 30 2.38 -12.54 -15.83
C GLY A 30 1.70 -11.22 -16.20
N ARG A 31 1.21 -10.44 -15.22
CA ARG A 31 0.57 -9.12 -15.43
C ARG A 31 1.46 -7.96 -15.00
N VAL A 32 2.51 -8.23 -14.24
CA VAL A 32 3.38 -7.23 -13.61
C VAL A 32 4.85 -7.60 -13.76
N ASP A 33 5.71 -6.59 -13.77
CA ASP A 33 7.17 -6.71 -13.83
C ASP A 33 7.77 -6.76 -12.43
N ALA A 34 7.11 -6.11 -11.46
CA ALA A 34 7.54 -6.12 -10.06
C ALA A 34 6.36 -6.04 -9.08
N ILE A 35 6.59 -6.55 -7.86
CA ILE A 35 5.69 -6.37 -6.72
C ILE A 35 6.32 -5.33 -5.79
N VAL A 36 5.54 -4.32 -5.42
CA VAL A 36 5.92 -3.26 -4.48
C VAL A 36 5.09 -3.38 -3.22
N LEU A 37 5.76 -3.54 -2.07
CA LEU A 37 5.13 -3.56 -0.75
C LEU A 37 5.28 -2.18 -0.11
N THR A 38 4.19 -1.44 0.03
CA THR A 38 4.19 -0.07 0.58
C THR A 38 4.14 -0.04 2.11
N GLY A 39 4.80 -0.98 2.79
CA GLY A 39 4.90 -1.04 4.25
C GLY A 39 3.76 -1.78 4.95
N ASP A 40 3.97 -2.01 6.25
CA ASP A 40 3.10 -2.81 7.13
C ASP A 40 2.87 -4.22 6.56
N TYR A 41 3.95 -4.84 6.06
CA TYR A 41 3.92 -6.23 5.59
C TYR A 41 4.24 -7.23 6.69
N LEU A 42 4.75 -6.77 7.83
CA LEU A 42 4.81 -7.50 9.09
C LEU A 42 3.79 -6.94 10.08
N GLU A 43 3.47 -7.70 11.12
CA GLU A 43 2.69 -7.23 12.26
C GLU A 43 3.50 -7.22 13.54
N ALA A 44 3.53 -6.07 14.22
CA ALA A 44 4.07 -5.98 15.57
C ALA A 44 3.00 -6.42 16.57
N LYS A 45 3.26 -7.49 17.33
CA LYS A 45 2.32 -8.05 18.32
C LYS A 45 2.12 -7.12 19.52
N ILE A 46 3.11 -6.30 19.83
CA ILE A 46 3.04 -5.32 20.92
C ILE A 46 2.51 -3.99 20.38
N SER A 47 1.42 -3.51 20.98
CA SER A 47 0.81 -2.24 20.61
C SER A 47 1.67 -1.06 21.07
N LYS A 48 1.51 0.11 20.43
CA LYS A 48 2.19 1.36 20.86
C LYS A 48 1.90 1.73 22.32
N LYS A 49 0.74 1.34 22.86
CA LYS A 49 0.32 1.66 24.23
C LYS A 49 1.04 0.80 25.27
N ASP A 50 1.45 -0.40 24.87
CA ASP A 50 2.11 -1.38 25.73
C ASP A 50 3.64 -1.33 25.61
N MET A 51 4.15 -0.41 24.78
CA MET A 51 5.59 -0.14 24.67
C MET A 51 6.08 0.58 25.92
N PHE A 52 6.92 -0.09 26.70
CA PHE A 52 7.67 0.53 27.78
C PHE A 52 9.06 0.95 27.29
N SER A 53 9.42 2.22 27.48
CA SER A 53 10.73 2.74 27.10
C SER A 53 11.84 1.99 27.85
N GLY A 54 12.87 1.55 27.13
CA GLY A 54 14.04 0.87 27.71
C GLY A 54 13.88 -0.63 27.93
N PHE A 55 12.74 -1.22 27.56
CA PHE A 55 12.54 -2.66 27.57
C PHE A 55 12.76 -3.27 26.18
N VAL A 56 13.61 -4.29 26.11
CA VAL A 56 13.85 -5.07 24.88
C VAL A 56 13.08 -6.36 24.98
N TRP A 57 12.14 -6.57 24.05
CA TRP A 57 11.25 -7.73 24.06
C TRP A 57 11.92 -8.95 23.42
N PRO A 58 11.58 -10.18 23.86
CA PRO A 58 11.91 -11.40 23.12
C PRO A 58 11.34 -11.35 21.70
N PRO A 59 12.10 -11.73 20.64
CA PRO A 59 11.63 -11.67 19.26
C PRO A 59 10.27 -12.32 19.01
N GLU A 60 10.02 -13.47 19.64
CA GLU A 60 8.78 -14.24 19.55
C GLU A 60 7.55 -13.50 20.10
N ASP A 61 7.77 -12.54 21.01
CA ASP A 61 6.73 -11.67 21.56
C ASP A 61 6.53 -10.42 20.70
N VAL A 62 7.47 -10.10 19.81
CA VAL A 62 7.44 -8.90 18.96
C VAL A 62 6.77 -9.15 17.61
N VAL A 63 7.13 -10.25 16.95
CA VAL A 63 6.71 -10.57 15.59
C VAL A 63 6.64 -12.08 15.41
N ASP A 64 5.64 -12.55 14.69
CA ASP A 64 5.53 -13.97 14.38
C ASP A 64 6.63 -14.36 13.37
N HIS A 65 7.34 -15.44 13.69
CA HIS A 65 8.42 -15.93 12.85
C HIS A 65 7.88 -16.80 11.72
N ASP A 66 7.75 -16.22 10.52
CA ASP A 66 7.38 -16.91 9.28
C ASP A 66 8.53 -16.79 8.26
N ALA A 67 9.46 -17.74 8.32
CA ALA A 67 10.64 -17.74 7.47
C ALA A 67 10.30 -17.86 5.98
N ASP A 68 9.24 -18.58 5.64
CA ASP A 68 8.82 -18.77 4.25
C ASP A 68 8.26 -17.46 3.69
N LEU A 69 7.36 -16.80 4.42
CA LEU A 69 6.86 -15.48 4.04
C LEU A 69 8.03 -14.49 3.92
N TRP A 70 8.94 -14.42 4.90
CA TRP A 70 10.04 -13.47 4.86
C TRP A 70 10.93 -13.68 3.64
N ALA A 71 11.24 -14.93 3.29
CA ALA A 71 12.02 -15.27 2.11
C ALA A 71 11.32 -14.90 0.79
N GLU A 72 9.98 -14.89 0.78
CA GLU A 72 9.18 -14.40 -0.33
C GLU A 72 9.17 -12.85 -0.39
N LEU A 73 8.93 -12.17 0.74
CA LEU A 73 8.84 -10.70 0.82
C LEU A 73 10.15 -10.01 0.41
N VAL A 74 11.31 -10.54 0.78
CA VAL A 74 12.62 -9.93 0.43
C VAL A 74 12.91 -9.92 -1.08
N ARG A 75 12.09 -10.59 -1.89
CA ARG A 75 12.19 -10.57 -3.36
C ARG A 75 11.41 -9.42 -3.99
N CYS A 76 10.57 -8.74 -3.21
CA CYS A 76 9.78 -7.59 -3.65
C CYS A 76 10.56 -6.29 -3.50
N VAL A 77 10.06 -5.22 -4.11
CA VAL A 77 10.46 -3.87 -3.76
C VAL A 77 9.80 -3.51 -2.43
N LEU A 78 10.61 -3.17 -1.43
CA LEU A 78 10.16 -2.90 -0.08
C LEU A 78 10.18 -1.41 0.25
N VAL A 79 9.11 -0.94 0.85
CA VAL A 79 9.03 0.36 1.51
C VAL A 79 8.64 0.12 2.97
N ARG A 80 9.31 0.80 3.90
CA ARG A 80 9.08 0.61 5.34
C ARG A 80 7.80 1.28 5.81
N GLY A 81 6.96 0.52 6.52
CA GLY A 81 5.78 1.01 7.23
C GLY A 81 6.02 1.24 8.72
N ASN A 82 4.95 1.62 9.43
CA ASN A 82 5.02 1.87 10.86
C ASN A 82 5.13 0.61 11.71
N GLN A 83 4.67 -0.55 11.21
CA GLN A 83 4.84 -1.82 11.93
C GLN A 83 6.29 -2.27 11.92
N GLU A 84 6.99 -2.20 10.78
CA GLU A 84 8.43 -2.49 10.70
C GLU A 84 9.26 -1.58 11.63
N GLU A 85 8.93 -0.28 11.69
CA GLU A 85 9.60 0.65 12.62
C GLU A 85 9.37 0.29 14.09
N ARG A 86 8.16 -0.18 14.41
CA ARG A 86 7.84 -0.64 15.76
C ARG A 86 8.60 -1.90 16.11
N ILE A 87 8.64 -2.88 15.21
CA ILE A 87 9.41 -4.12 15.39
C ILE A 87 10.88 -3.80 15.62
N ALA A 88 11.49 -2.95 14.79
CA ALA A 88 12.87 -2.53 14.94
C ALA A 88 13.15 -1.89 16.32
N THR A 89 12.22 -1.06 16.80
CA THR A 89 12.31 -0.43 18.12
C THR A 89 12.20 -1.45 19.25
N LEU A 90 11.22 -2.36 19.18
CA LEU A 90 10.96 -3.37 20.21
C LEU A 90 12.11 -4.38 20.35
N LEU A 91 12.77 -4.72 19.24
CA LEU A 91 13.93 -5.62 19.23
C LEU A 91 15.20 -4.96 19.76
N GLY A 92 15.28 -3.63 19.81
CA GLY A 92 16.44 -2.91 20.34
C GLY A 92 17.77 -3.31 19.69
N GLY A 93 17.76 -3.62 18.39
CA GLY A 93 18.94 -4.08 17.65
C GLY A 93 19.27 -5.57 17.78
N ARG A 94 18.46 -6.36 18.50
CA ARG A 94 18.59 -7.82 18.53
C ARG A 94 18.41 -8.40 17.12
N ALA A 95 19.39 -9.19 16.68
CA ALA A 95 19.34 -9.84 15.38
C ALA A 95 18.32 -10.98 15.39
N VAL A 96 17.48 -11.02 14.36
CA VAL A 96 16.56 -12.12 14.06
C VAL A 96 16.88 -12.60 12.64
N PRO A 97 17.21 -13.89 12.44
CA PRO A 97 17.52 -14.42 11.11
C PRO A 97 16.42 -14.13 10.09
N GLY A 98 16.78 -13.69 8.89
CA GLY A 98 15.83 -13.40 7.80
C GLY A 98 15.07 -12.07 7.92
N LEU A 99 14.98 -11.47 9.12
CA LEU A 99 14.20 -10.26 9.36
C LEU A 99 14.94 -8.95 8.99
N ALA A 100 16.28 -8.95 9.08
CA ALA A 100 17.07 -7.74 8.91
C ALA A 100 16.83 -7.00 7.57
N PRO A 101 16.77 -7.66 6.39
CA PRO A 101 16.50 -6.98 5.12
C PRO A 101 15.13 -6.30 5.07
N LEU A 102 14.12 -6.90 5.71
CA LEU A 102 12.77 -6.36 5.82
C LEU A 102 12.78 -5.06 6.63
N LEU A 103 13.41 -5.05 7.80
CA LEU A 103 13.48 -3.86 8.66
C LEU A 103 14.39 -2.74 8.08
N ALA A 104 15.34 -3.11 7.22
CA ALA A 104 16.25 -2.19 6.55
C ALA A 104 15.65 -1.51 5.31
N ALA A 105 14.41 -1.84 4.93
CA ALA A 105 13.73 -1.21 3.80
C ALA A 105 13.73 0.33 3.92
N PRO A 106 13.87 1.06 2.80
CA PRO A 106 13.83 2.51 2.82
C PRO A 106 12.41 3.03 3.13
N GLU A 107 12.31 4.25 3.62
CA GLU A 107 11.01 4.90 3.88
C GLU A 107 10.25 5.26 2.60
N ARG A 108 10.97 5.31 1.48
CA ARG A 108 10.49 5.68 0.15
C ARG A 108 11.25 4.88 -0.90
N TRP A 109 10.54 4.43 -1.92
CA TRP A 109 11.12 4.00 -3.19
C TRP A 109 10.52 4.83 -4.33
N SER A 110 11.26 5.05 -5.41
CA SER A 110 10.79 5.92 -6.50
C SER A 110 11.35 5.51 -7.85
N THR A 111 10.53 5.70 -8.88
CA THR A 111 10.94 5.80 -10.29
C THR A 111 10.98 7.29 -10.67
N PRO A 112 11.34 7.66 -11.91
CA PRO A 112 11.19 9.04 -12.37
C PRO A 112 9.74 9.55 -12.36
N ALA A 113 8.74 8.65 -12.50
CA ALA A 113 7.32 9.03 -12.63
C ALA A 113 6.49 8.77 -11.36
N THR A 114 6.99 7.94 -10.43
CA THR A 114 6.19 7.44 -9.30
C THR A 114 6.99 7.40 -8.01
N ARG A 115 6.30 7.67 -6.91
CA ARG A 115 6.82 7.64 -5.55
C ARG A 115 5.97 6.72 -4.70
N PHE A 116 6.62 5.72 -4.10
CA PHE A 116 6.01 4.72 -3.23
C PHE A 116 6.43 4.98 -1.78
N GLU A 117 5.45 5.16 -0.90
CA GLU A 117 5.62 5.47 0.53
C GLU A 117 4.47 4.85 1.33
N HIS A 118 4.66 4.49 2.59
CA HIS A 118 3.57 3.89 3.37
C HIS A 118 2.43 4.87 3.68
N GLY A 119 2.76 6.10 4.06
CA GLY A 119 1.81 7.19 4.29
C GLY A 119 1.66 7.62 5.76
N HIS A 120 2.23 6.89 6.72
CA HIS A 120 2.23 7.28 8.15
C HIS A 120 2.99 8.57 8.44
N ARG A 121 3.91 8.96 7.54
CA ARG A 121 4.68 10.20 7.62
C ARG A 121 4.10 11.36 6.80
N PHE A 122 3.00 11.16 6.08
CA PHE A 122 2.43 12.25 5.29
C PHE A 122 1.92 13.37 6.20
N ALA A 123 2.10 14.61 5.76
CA ALA A 123 1.28 15.70 6.26
C ALA A 123 -0.14 15.46 5.73
N TRP A 124 -1.10 15.23 6.61
CA TRP A 124 -2.48 14.94 6.23
C TRP A 124 -3.35 16.19 6.33
N ALA A 125 -4.08 16.49 5.27
CA ALA A 125 -5.13 17.50 5.29
C ALA A 125 -6.28 17.01 6.18
N ARG A 126 -6.84 17.93 6.97
CA ARG A 126 -7.92 17.66 7.92
C ARG A 126 -9.19 18.39 7.52
N ASP A 127 -10.31 17.71 7.67
CA ASP A 127 -11.65 18.31 7.68
C ASP A 127 -12.32 17.89 9.00
N GLY A 128 -12.38 18.83 9.94
CA GLY A 128 -12.64 18.52 11.35
C GLY A 128 -11.63 17.52 11.91
N ASP A 129 -12.12 16.42 12.49
CA ASP A 129 -11.32 15.33 13.05
C ASP A 129 -10.89 14.27 12.01
N ALA A 130 -11.39 14.35 10.78
CA ALA A 130 -11.12 13.35 9.74
C ALA A 130 -9.86 13.68 8.93
N LEU A 131 -8.93 12.72 8.83
CA LEU A 131 -7.85 12.77 7.84
C LEU A 131 -8.45 12.53 6.44
N THR A 132 -8.18 13.44 5.51
CA THR A 132 -8.83 13.40 4.19
C THR A 132 -7.88 12.91 3.10
N HIS A 133 -6.77 13.60 2.89
CA HIS A 133 -5.79 13.30 1.84
C HIS A 133 -4.41 13.80 2.26
N PRO A 134 -3.32 13.25 1.71
CA PRO A 134 -2.00 13.82 1.96
C PRO A 134 -1.92 15.22 1.33
N VAL A 135 -1.39 16.18 2.10
CA VAL A 135 -0.91 17.45 1.59
C VAL A 135 0.33 17.14 0.77
N LEU A 136 0.19 17.21 -0.54
CA LEU A 136 1.28 17.04 -1.49
C LEU A 136 1.58 18.39 -2.11
N ASP A 137 2.86 18.68 -2.31
CA ASP A 137 3.26 19.82 -3.12
C ASP A 137 2.67 19.64 -4.52
N GLU A 138 1.81 20.56 -4.95
CA GLU A 138 1.21 20.56 -6.28
C GLU A 138 2.23 21.04 -7.32
N GLU A 139 3.40 20.41 -7.39
CA GLU A 139 4.38 20.72 -8.41
C GLU A 139 3.85 20.27 -9.78
N PRO A 140 3.79 21.16 -10.78
CA PRO A 140 3.42 20.77 -12.13
C PRO A 140 4.36 19.67 -12.63
N GLY A 141 3.82 18.46 -12.84
CA GLY A 141 4.62 17.30 -13.26
C GLY A 141 5.25 16.49 -12.13
N GLY A 142 4.84 16.69 -10.86
CA GLY A 142 5.26 15.82 -9.75
C GLY A 142 4.91 14.33 -9.97
N PRO A 143 5.52 13.39 -9.22
CA PRO A 143 5.28 11.97 -9.41
C PRO A 143 3.86 11.56 -8.99
N VAL A 144 3.38 10.43 -9.51
CA VAL A 144 2.24 9.72 -8.92
C VAL A 144 2.66 9.23 -7.54
N VAL A 145 1.85 9.49 -6.50
CA VAL A 145 2.12 9.00 -5.15
C VAL A 145 1.27 7.76 -4.91
N VAL A 146 1.91 6.64 -4.58
CA VAL A 146 1.24 5.39 -4.25
C VAL A 146 1.55 5.02 -2.80
N HIS A 147 0.53 4.70 -2.01
CA HIS A 147 0.66 4.45 -0.58
C HIS A 147 -0.41 3.50 0.00
N GLY A 148 -0.36 3.26 1.30
CA GLY A 148 -1.42 2.59 2.07
C GLY A 148 -1.70 3.28 3.41
N HIS A 149 -1.47 2.57 4.52
CA HIS A 149 -1.56 3.02 5.92
C HIS A 149 -2.98 3.19 6.48
N SER A 150 -3.91 3.79 5.72
CA SER A 150 -5.26 4.05 6.23
C SER A 150 -6.25 2.91 5.99
N HIS A 151 -5.80 1.81 5.37
CA HIS A 151 -6.59 0.64 4.94
C HIS A 151 -7.71 0.98 3.94
N ARG A 152 -7.83 2.24 3.50
CA ARG A 152 -8.89 2.69 2.59
C ARG A 152 -8.42 2.70 1.16
N ARG A 153 -9.08 1.94 0.29
CA ARG A 153 -8.95 2.11 -1.15
C ARG A 153 -9.43 3.49 -1.57
N MET A 154 -8.54 4.29 -2.15
CA MET A 154 -8.87 5.65 -2.55
C MET A 154 -8.03 6.08 -3.74
N LEU A 155 -8.68 6.71 -4.71
CA LEU A 155 -8.02 7.38 -5.80
C LEU A 155 -8.28 8.89 -5.68
N THR A 156 -7.21 9.68 -5.61
CA THR A 156 -7.28 11.14 -5.49
C THR A 156 -6.57 11.78 -6.67
N PHE A 157 -7.27 12.55 -7.48
CA PHE A 157 -6.66 13.20 -8.65
C PHE A 157 -7.38 14.46 -9.10
N GLY A 158 -6.62 15.41 -9.65
CA GLY A 158 -7.17 16.67 -10.13
C GLY A 158 -7.90 17.47 -9.04
N ARG A 159 -8.67 18.49 -9.45
CA ARG A 159 -9.45 19.32 -8.54
C ARG A 159 -10.95 19.03 -8.69
N ALA A 160 -11.65 19.13 -7.58
CA ALA A 160 -13.09 19.03 -7.48
C ALA A 160 -13.75 20.18 -8.25
N ALA A 161 -14.82 19.86 -8.99
CA ALA A 161 -15.63 20.86 -9.67
C ALA A 161 -16.29 21.79 -8.62
N PRO A 162 -16.59 23.06 -8.98
CA PRO A 162 -17.23 24.02 -8.08
C PRO A 162 -18.54 23.50 -7.46
N ASP A 163 -19.26 22.66 -8.19
CA ASP A 163 -20.58 22.13 -7.82
C ASP A 163 -20.52 20.72 -7.19
N SER A 164 -19.33 20.22 -6.85
CA SER A 164 -19.21 18.91 -6.20
C SER A 164 -19.45 18.99 -4.69
N ALA A 165 -19.81 17.86 -4.07
CA ALA A 165 -19.90 17.77 -2.61
C ALA A 165 -18.54 17.91 -1.89
N ALA A 166 -17.41 17.97 -2.63
CA ALA A 166 -16.09 18.25 -2.07
C ALA A 166 -15.86 19.77 -1.98
N PRO A 167 -15.00 20.24 -1.06
CA PRO A 167 -14.65 21.66 -0.96
C PRO A 167 -14.24 22.22 -2.32
N PRO A 168 -14.79 23.38 -2.76
CA PRO A 168 -14.46 23.97 -4.05
C PRO A 168 -12.95 24.15 -4.20
N GLY A 169 -12.38 23.58 -5.28
CA GLY A 169 -10.94 23.62 -5.52
C GLY A 169 -10.11 22.57 -4.77
N GLY A 170 -10.66 21.79 -3.83
CA GLY A 170 -9.95 20.68 -3.19
C GLY A 170 -9.70 19.51 -4.16
N PRO A 171 -8.87 18.51 -3.81
CA PRO A 171 -8.63 17.39 -4.70
C PRO A 171 -9.87 16.50 -4.85
N ARG A 172 -10.12 16.01 -6.06
CA ARG A 172 -11.23 15.06 -6.28
C ARG A 172 -10.83 13.68 -5.77
N ARG A 173 -11.70 13.10 -4.95
CA ARG A 173 -11.53 11.78 -4.34
C ARG A 173 -12.58 10.83 -4.88
N THR A 174 -12.22 9.59 -5.15
CA THR A 174 -13.12 8.57 -5.66
C THR A 174 -12.78 7.23 -5.04
N VAL A 175 -13.79 6.59 -4.45
CA VAL A 175 -13.69 5.18 -4.07
C VAL A 175 -13.68 4.37 -5.37
N PRO A 176 -12.61 3.62 -5.64
CA PRO A 176 -12.46 2.90 -6.90
C PRO A 176 -13.41 1.70 -6.96
N VAL A 177 -13.77 1.31 -8.19
CA VAL A 177 -14.52 0.08 -8.46
C VAL A 177 -13.52 -1.03 -8.79
N THR A 178 -13.64 -2.18 -8.14
CA THR A 178 -12.74 -3.32 -8.39
C THR A 178 -12.80 -3.73 -9.87
N GLY A 179 -11.64 -4.04 -10.46
CA GLY A 179 -11.49 -4.42 -11.87
C GLY A 179 -11.65 -3.28 -12.88
N ARG A 180 -12.06 -2.08 -12.45
CA ARG A 180 -12.18 -0.93 -13.35
C ARG A 180 -10.83 -0.27 -13.56
N VAL A 181 -10.48 -0.05 -14.83
CA VAL A 181 -9.29 0.74 -15.21
C VAL A 181 -9.56 2.23 -14.99
N HIS A 182 -8.71 2.87 -14.21
CA HIS A 182 -8.71 4.32 -13.97
C HIS A 182 -7.48 4.96 -14.62
N ARG A 183 -7.68 5.91 -15.54
CA ARG A 183 -6.58 6.67 -16.15
C ARG A 183 -6.24 7.89 -15.29
N LEU A 184 -4.98 8.01 -14.90
CA LEU A 184 -4.47 9.16 -14.16
C LEU A 184 -4.23 10.34 -15.12
N PRO A 185 -4.51 11.59 -14.70
CA PRO A 185 -4.17 12.75 -15.51
C PRO A 185 -2.64 12.87 -15.68
N PRO A 186 -2.15 13.59 -16.69
CA PRO A 186 -0.71 13.80 -16.89
C PRO A 186 -0.08 14.76 -15.87
N HIS A 187 -0.88 15.62 -15.23
CA HIS A 187 -0.43 16.68 -14.33
C HIS A 187 -1.39 16.82 -13.14
N GLY A 188 -0.95 17.57 -12.11
CA GLY A 188 -1.71 17.84 -10.89
C GLY A 188 -1.57 16.73 -9.84
N ILE A 189 -2.43 16.77 -8.83
CA ILE A 189 -2.49 15.77 -7.76
C ILE A 189 -2.82 14.41 -8.35
N ARG A 190 -2.05 13.38 -7.99
CA ARG A 190 -2.24 11.96 -8.37
C ARG A 190 -1.80 11.09 -7.20
N VAL A 191 -2.78 10.61 -6.42
CA VAL A 191 -2.54 9.79 -5.24
C VAL A 191 -3.38 8.54 -5.30
N VAL A 192 -2.73 7.40 -5.09
CA VAL A 192 -3.33 6.07 -5.07
C VAL A 192 -3.09 5.48 -3.70
N ASN A 193 -4.17 5.19 -2.97
CA ASN A 193 -4.11 4.39 -1.75
C ASN A 193 -4.56 2.97 -2.07
N ALA A 194 -3.66 2.00 -1.98
CA ALA A 194 -3.90 0.61 -2.38
C ALA A 194 -4.98 -0.10 -1.53
N GLY A 195 -5.28 0.42 -0.33
CA GLY A 195 -6.08 -0.30 0.66
C GLY A 195 -5.27 -1.38 1.37
N ALA A 196 -5.95 -2.22 2.16
CA ALA A 196 -5.30 -3.25 2.96
C ALA A 196 -5.37 -4.64 2.36
N ALA A 197 -4.21 -5.28 2.25
CA ALA A 197 -4.08 -6.66 1.79
C ALA A 197 -4.40 -7.68 2.88
N CYS A 198 -4.39 -7.30 4.16
CA CYS A 198 -4.74 -8.21 5.27
C CYS A 198 -6.24 -8.54 5.36
N GLU A 199 -7.10 -7.75 4.70
CA GLU A 199 -8.56 -7.95 4.71
C GLU A 199 -8.97 -9.22 3.96
N ALA A 200 -10.19 -9.70 4.21
CA ALA A 200 -10.72 -10.92 3.57
C ALA A 200 -10.74 -10.85 2.03
N ALA A 201 -10.95 -9.66 1.47
CA ALA A 201 -10.92 -9.45 0.02
C ALA A 201 -9.49 -9.30 -0.54
N ALA A 202 -8.47 -9.17 0.32
CA ALA A 202 -7.06 -8.96 -0.02
C ALA A 202 -6.85 -7.91 -1.12
N HIS A 203 -7.02 -6.63 -0.76
CA HIS A 203 -6.93 -5.55 -1.72
C HIS A 203 -5.51 -5.34 -2.23
N TRP A 204 -5.39 -5.10 -3.54
CA TRP A 204 -4.13 -4.72 -4.19
C TRP A 204 -4.39 -3.84 -5.40
N VAL A 205 -3.33 -3.27 -5.97
CA VAL A 205 -3.41 -2.40 -7.14
C VAL A 205 -2.51 -2.92 -8.26
N LEU A 206 -3.06 -3.05 -9.47
CA LEU A 206 -2.29 -3.13 -10.71
C LEU A 206 -2.05 -1.70 -11.21
N TYR A 207 -0.79 -1.27 -11.21
CA TYR A 207 -0.39 0.04 -11.70
C TYR A 207 0.50 -0.09 -12.92
N ASP A 208 0.04 0.42 -14.06
CA ASP A 208 0.81 0.55 -15.29
C ASP A 208 1.33 1.99 -15.36
N GLU A 209 2.63 2.15 -15.12
CA GLU A 209 3.29 3.46 -14.99
C GLU A 209 3.26 4.22 -16.32
N ASP A 210 3.57 3.54 -17.43
CA ASP A 210 3.65 4.14 -18.76
C ASP A 210 2.28 4.50 -19.33
N ALA A 211 1.31 3.59 -19.21
CA ALA A 211 -0.07 3.88 -19.59
C ALA A 211 -0.75 4.87 -18.64
N ARG A 212 -0.16 5.10 -17.45
CA ARG A 212 -0.71 5.87 -16.33
C ARG A 212 -2.09 5.38 -15.94
N THR A 213 -2.23 4.06 -15.80
CA THR A 213 -3.49 3.44 -15.43
C THR A 213 -3.38 2.66 -14.13
N VAL A 214 -4.42 2.76 -13.31
CA VAL A 214 -4.55 2.08 -12.03
C VAL A 214 -5.80 1.23 -12.07
N THR A 215 -5.68 -0.04 -11.70
CA THR A 215 -6.80 -0.94 -11.49
C THR A 215 -6.74 -1.46 -10.06
N PHE A 216 -7.84 -1.31 -9.33
CA PHE A 216 -7.97 -1.85 -7.98
C PHE A 216 -8.51 -3.26 -8.05
N GLU A 217 -7.87 -4.18 -7.36
CA GLU A 217 -8.11 -5.61 -7.47
C GLU A 217 -8.29 -6.23 -6.08
N THR A 218 -8.71 -7.49 -6.08
CA THR A 218 -8.89 -8.34 -4.90
C THR A 218 -8.33 -9.72 -5.21
N ALA A 219 -7.78 -10.42 -4.21
CA ALA A 219 -7.31 -11.78 -4.35
C ALA A 219 -7.81 -12.63 -3.19
N GLY A 220 -9.04 -13.13 -3.32
CA GLY A 220 -9.75 -13.88 -2.28
C GLY A 220 -11.14 -14.19 -2.79
N ASP A 221 -11.90 -14.99 -2.05
CA ASP A 221 -13.24 -15.44 -2.46
C ASP A 221 -14.19 -14.23 -2.50
N THR A 222 -14.25 -13.54 -3.64
CA THR A 222 -15.30 -12.58 -3.93
C THR A 222 -16.53 -13.42 -4.18
N GLY A 223 -17.24 -13.75 -3.10
CA GLY A 223 -18.49 -14.50 -3.12
C GLY A 223 -19.33 -14.04 -4.31
N THR A 224 -19.28 -14.82 -5.38
CA THR A 224 -20.08 -14.58 -6.56
C THR A 224 -21.44 -15.10 -6.15
N THR A 225 -22.29 -14.22 -5.63
CA THR A 225 -23.73 -14.49 -5.65
C THR A 225 -24.13 -14.53 -7.11
N GLY A 226 -23.98 -15.71 -7.71
CA GLY A 226 -24.79 -16.11 -8.84
C GLY A 226 -26.22 -16.15 -8.34
N GLU A 227 -26.97 -15.08 -8.58
CA GLU A 227 -28.41 -15.24 -8.76
C GLU A 227 -28.59 -15.90 -10.12
N THR A 228 -28.66 -17.23 -10.09
CA THR A 228 -29.30 -18.04 -11.11
C THR A 228 -30.73 -17.54 -11.26
N GLY A 229 -31.00 -16.85 -12.36
CA GLY A 229 -32.35 -16.77 -12.88
C GLY A 229 -32.79 -18.16 -13.30
N GLU A 230 -33.81 -18.69 -12.64
CA GLU A 230 -34.62 -19.79 -13.15
C GLU A 230 -36.10 -19.39 -13.03
N GLY A 231 -36.75 -19.41 -14.20
CA GLY A 231 -38.07 -20.00 -14.46
C GLY A 231 -39.27 -19.55 -13.62
#